data_AF-A0A537B5F1-F1
#
_entry.id   AF-A0A537B5F1-F1
#
_cell.length_a   1.000
_cell.length_b   1.000
_cell.length_c   1.000
_cell.angle_alpha   90.00
_cell.angle_beta   90.00
_cell.angle_gamma   90.00
#
_symmetry.space_group_name_H-M   'P 1'
#
loop_
_entity.id
_entity.type
_entity.pdbx_description
1 polymer ?
#
loop_
_entity_poly.entity_id
_entity_poly.type
_entity_poly.pdbx_seq_one_letter_code
_entity_poly.pdbx_strand_id
1 'polypeptide(L)'
;MEIAIVLCLPLIGALLLALAGHRGWAPELNATMSFATFLAATLLTARVISGGTMVWLGEQFVADQSNVLLATLAGLLREQFFVDPFNVFLVALTAFVGFTTALFSRPYMRTEQDHGRVNAKRLRLYHSMYQLFTFTMLLCLLSNNVGVLWVAMEGATLSTVL
;
A
#
# COMPACT_ATOMS: atom_id res chain seq x y z
N MET A 1 1.48 -7.07 -13.62
CA MET A 1 1.50 -5.61 -13.33
C MET A 1 0.63 -5.23 -12.13
N GLU A 2 -0.25 -6.12 -11.70
CA GLU A 2 -1.30 -5.93 -10.70
C GLU A 2 -0.71 -5.67 -9.30
N ILE A 3 0.38 -6.36 -8.93
CA ILE A 3 1.12 -6.11 -7.67
C ILE A 3 1.57 -4.64 -7.56
N ALA A 4 2.09 -4.08 -8.65
CA ALA A 4 2.54 -2.69 -8.66
C ALA A 4 1.37 -1.72 -8.43
N ILE A 5 0.20 -1.98 -9.02
CA ILE A 5 -0.99 -1.14 -8.83
C ILE A 5 -1.44 -1.17 -7.37
N VAL A 6 -1.48 -2.35 -6.75
CA VAL A 6 -1.87 -2.52 -5.34
C VAL A 6 -0.95 -1.75 -4.39
N LEU A 7 0.35 -1.68 -4.69
CA LEU A 7 1.32 -0.93 -3.87
C LEU A 7 1.34 0.57 -4.20
N CYS A 8 1.28 0.94 -5.47
CA CYS A 8 1.40 2.34 -5.90
C CYS A 8 0.19 3.17 -5.48
N LEU A 9 -1.02 2.62 -5.50
CA LEU A 9 -2.23 3.36 -5.11
C LEU A 9 -2.13 3.95 -3.69
N PRO A 10 -1.96 3.16 -2.61
CA PRO A 10 -1.89 3.72 -1.27
C PRO A 10 -0.65 4.62 -1.08
N LEU A 11 0.47 4.32 -1.75
CA LEU A 11 1.66 5.19 -1.70
C LEU A 11 1.38 6.58 -2.31
N ILE A 12 0.76 6.62 -3.49
CA ILE A 12 0.34 7.87 -4.13
C ILE A 12 -0.69 8.59 -3.25
N GLY A 13 -1.64 7.86 -2.67
CA GLY A 13 -2.63 8.41 -1.75
C GLY A 13 -1.97 9.11 -0.56
N ALA A 14 -0.99 8.45 0.08
CA ALA A 14 -0.23 8.99 1.20
C ALA A 14 0.50 10.29 0.83
N LEU A 15 1.17 10.31 -0.33
CA LEU A 15 1.89 11.48 -0.84
C LEU A 15 0.94 12.64 -1.19
N LEU A 16 -0.15 12.36 -1.90
CA LEU A 16 -1.15 13.38 -2.27
C LEU A 16 -1.76 14.01 -1.01
N LEU A 17 -2.13 13.20 -0.02
CA LEU A 17 -2.71 13.69 1.25
C LEU A 17 -1.69 14.44 2.11
N ALA A 18 -0.41 14.06 2.05
CA ALA A 18 0.67 14.80 2.72
C ALA A 18 0.85 16.20 2.11
N LEU A 19 0.85 16.30 0.78
CA LEU A 19 1.12 17.53 0.04
C LEU A 19 -0.09 18.46 -0.07
N ALA A 20 -1.30 17.92 -0.22
CA ALA A 20 -2.51 18.72 -0.48
C ALA A 20 -2.97 19.56 0.72
N GLY A 21 -2.55 19.21 1.94
CA GLY A 21 -2.97 19.93 3.15
C GLY A 21 -4.32 19.48 3.69
N HIS A 22 -4.76 20.10 4.80
CA HIS A 22 -6.12 19.89 5.32
C HIS A 22 -7.13 20.61 4.43
N ARG A 23 -7.89 19.83 3.66
CA ARG A 23 -8.97 20.30 2.78
C ARG A 23 -10.19 19.43 2.99
N GLY A 24 -11.37 20.01 2.78
CA GLY A 24 -12.65 19.32 2.99
C GLY A 24 -12.87 18.08 2.11
N TRP A 25 -12.02 17.86 1.08
CA TRP A 25 -12.06 16.69 0.21
C TRP A 25 -11.05 15.58 0.59
N ALA A 26 -10.20 15.80 1.60
CA ALA A 26 -9.18 14.82 2.00
C ALA A 26 -9.77 13.47 2.46
N PRO A 27 -10.88 13.44 3.24
CA PRO A 27 -11.55 12.18 3.57
C PRO A 27 -12.07 11.42 2.35
N GLU A 28 -12.56 12.14 1.35
CA GLU A 28 -13.08 11.60 0.09
C GLU A 28 -11.95 10.98 -0.73
N LEU A 29 -10.83 11.69 -0.90
CA LEU A 29 -9.66 11.13 -1.56
C LEU A 29 -9.17 9.87 -0.82
N ASN A 30 -9.10 9.90 0.51
CA ASN A 30 -8.69 8.75 1.31
C ASN A 30 -9.59 7.53 1.03
N ALA A 31 -10.92 7.71 1.08
CA ALA A 31 -11.87 6.63 0.80
C ALA A 31 -11.79 6.14 -0.66
N THR A 32 -11.65 7.04 -1.64
CA THR A 32 -11.51 6.68 -3.05
C THR A 32 -10.23 5.90 -3.32
N MET A 33 -9.10 6.32 -2.75
CA MET A 33 -7.83 5.61 -2.90
C MET A 33 -7.89 4.23 -2.24
N SER A 34 -8.48 4.10 -1.05
CA SER A 34 -8.68 2.80 -0.40
C SER A 34 -9.62 1.88 -1.18
N PHE A 35 -10.68 2.43 -1.78
CA PHE A 35 -11.56 1.66 -2.66
C PHE A 35 -10.85 1.17 -3.93
N ALA A 36 -10.06 2.03 -4.56
CA ALA A 36 -9.26 1.67 -5.73
C ALA A 36 -8.24 0.57 -5.39
N THR A 37 -7.58 0.67 -4.23
CA THR A 37 -6.66 -0.36 -3.71
C THR A 37 -7.39 -1.68 -3.48
N PHE A 38 -8.60 -1.64 -2.89
CA PHE A 38 -9.43 -2.84 -2.72
C PHE A 38 -9.83 -3.48 -4.05
N LEU A 39 -10.22 -2.69 -5.04
CA LEU A 39 -10.54 -3.20 -6.38
C LEU A 39 -9.30 -3.82 -7.04
N ALA A 40 -8.15 -3.15 -6.96
CA ALA A 40 -6.89 -3.67 -7.46
C ALA A 40 -6.49 -4.98 -6.78
N ALA A 41 -6.66 -5.07 -5.45
CA ALA A 41 -6.40 -6.29 -4.69
C ALA A 41 -7.35 -7.42 -5.09
N THR A 42 -8.64 -7.12 -5.32
CA THR A 42 -9.64 -8.10 -5.78
C THR A 42 -9.30 -8.64 -7.18
N LEU A 43 -8.86 -7.75 -8.09
CA LEU A 43 -8.40 -8.14 -9.42
C LEU A 43 -7.13 -9.00 -9.35
N LEU A 44 -6.20 -8.65 -8.45
CA LEU A 44 -5.01 -9.46 -8.18
C LEU A 44 -5.41 -10.86 -7.67
N THR A 45 -6.37 -10.95 -6.74
CA THR A 45 -6.91 -12.22 -6.24
C THR A 45 -7.48 -13.07 -7.36
N ALA A 46 -8.35 -12.50 -8.22
CA ALA A 46 -8.91 -13.22 -9.35
C ALA A 46 -7.82 -13.76 -10.29
N ARG A 47 -6.77 -12.96 -10.54
CA ARG A 47 -5.62 -13.37 -11.33
C ARG A 47 -4.84 -14.52 -10.68
N VAL A 48 -4.49 -14.42 -9.40
CA VAL A 48 -3.74 -15.47 -8.68
C VAL A 48 -4.52 -16.79 -8.66
N ILE A 49 -5.83 -16.73 -8.42
CA ILE A 49 -6.68 -17.93 -8.39
C ILE A 49 -6.74 -18.59 -9.78
N SER A 50 -6.80 -17.81 -10.85
CA SER A 50 -6.89 -18.33 -12.23
C SER A 50 -5.55 -18.76 -12.84
N GLY A 51 -4.47 -18.05 -12.53
CA GLY A 51 -3.16 -18.19 -13.18
C GLY A 51 -2.06 -18.76 -12.28
N GLY A 52 -2.36 -18.99 -11.00
CA GLY A 52 -1.39 -19.44 -10.01
C GLY A 52 -0.52 -18.31 -9.46
N THR A 53 0.62 -18.70 -8.90
CA THR A 53 1.57 -17.81 -8.24
C THR A 53 2.12 -16.75 -9.19
N MET A 54 2.21 -15.50 -8.71
CA MET A 54 2.77 -14.39 -9.46
C MET A 54 4.01 -13.82 -8.76
N VAL A 55 5.03 -13.52 -9.57
CA VAL A 55 6.27 -12.90 -9.15
C VAL A 55 6.46 -11.61 -9.95
N TRP A 56 6.85 -10.54 -9.29
CA TRP A 56 7.05 -9.24 -9.92
C TRP A 56 8.37 -8.62 -9.46
N LEU A 57 9.09 -8.02 -10.42
CA LEU A 57 10.46 -7.48 -10.32
C LEU A 57 11.56 -8.57 -10.37
N GLY A 58 12.49 -8.48 -11.34
CA GLY A 58 13.65 -9.38 -11.45
C GLY A 58 14.01 -9.87 -12.87
N GLU A 59 12.99 -10.23 -13.65
CA GLU A 59 13.18 -10.77 -15.02
C GLU A 59 13.57 -9.69 -16.05
N GLN A 60 13.24 -8.41 -15.77
CA GLN A 60 13.37 -7.31 -16.73
C GLN A 60 14.77 -6.67 -16.78
N PHE A 61 15.63 -6.93 -15.79
CA PHE A 61 16.95 -6.30 -15.67
C PHE A 61 18.10 -7.14 -16.23
N VAL A 62 17.84 -8.32 -16.80
CA VAL A 62 18.87 -9.20 -17.38
C VAL A 62 18.80 -9.13 -18.91
N ALA A 63 19.13 -7.97 -19.47
CA ALA A 63 19.27 -7.79 -20.92
C ALA A 63 20.72 -8.01 -21.41
N ASP A 64 21.71 -7.89 -20.53
CA ASP A 64 23.13 -8.05 -20.86
C ASP A 64 23.84 -8.91 -19.81
N GLN A 65 24.14 -10.15 -20.18
CA GLN A 65 24.78 -11.15 -19.32
C GLN A 65 26.30 -10.94 -19.20
N SER A 66 26.87 -10.01 -19.99
CA SER A 66 28.32 -9.75 -20.02
C SER A 66 28.81 -8.86 -18.87
N ASN A 67 27.92 -8.07 -18.27
CA ASN A 67 28.28 -7.18 -17.17
C ASN A 67 27.96 -7.82 -15.81
N VAL A 68 28.99 -8.38 -15.17
CA VAL A 68 28.90 -9.07 -13.87
C VAL A 68 28.31 -8.18 -12.77
N LEU A 69 28.56 -6.86 -12.80
CA LEU A 69 28.00 -5.93 -11.81
C LEU A 69 26.49 -5.74 -11.99
N LEU A 70 26.02 -5.61 -13.24
CA LEU A 70 24.59 -5.53 -13.52
C LEU A 70 23.90 -6.85 -13.25
N ALA A 71 24.53 -7.99 -13.57
CA ALA A 71 23.98 -9.31 -13.27
C ALA A 71 23.87 -9.58 -11.76
N THR A 72 24.85 -9.14 -10.95
CA THR A 72 24.82 -9.27 -9.49
C THR A 72 23.80 -8.32 -8.85
N LEU A 73 23.73 -7.06 -9.27
CA LEU A 73 22.69 -6.13 -8.81
C LEU A 73 21.29 -6.56 -9.24
N ALA A 74 21.13 -7.08 -10.45
CA ALA A 74 19.87 -7.66 -10.93
C ALA A 74 19.51 -8.92 -10.14
N GLY A 75 20.48 -9.76 -9.79
CA GLY A 75 20.29 -10.93 -8.92
C GLY A 75 19.84 -10.55 -7.51
N LEU A 76 20.36 -9.44 -6.95
CA LEU A 76 19.91 -8.89 -5.67
C LEU A 76 18.48 -8.31 -5.73
N LEU A 77 18.02 -7.90 -6.92
CA LEU A 77 16.69 -7.36 -7.17
C LEU A 77 15.74 -8.39 -7.82
N ARG A 78 16.16 -9.66 -7.95
CA ARG A 78 15.29 -10.72 -8.46
C ARG A 78 14.21 -11.05 -7.46
N GLU A 79 13.00 -11.25 -7.98
CA GLU A 79 11.83 -11.79 -7.29
C GLU A 79 11.46 -11.07 -5.99
N GLN A 80 11.63 -9.75 -5.93
CA GLN A 80 11.41 -9.00 -4.69
C GLN A 80 9.95 -8.99 -4.24
N PHE A 81 9.01 -9.12 -5.19
CA PHE A 81 7.58 -9.19 -4.87
C PHE A 81 6.97 -10.50 -5.33
N PHE A 82 6.27 -11.15 -4.41
CA PHE A 82 5.74 -12.49 -4.57
C PHE A 82 4.32 -12.56 -4.02
N VAL A 83 3.42 -13.21 -4.75
CA VAL A 83 2.06 -13.48 -4.29
C VAL A 83 1.60 -14.86 -4.74
N ASP A 84 1.07 -15.63 -3.80
CA ASP A 84 0.53 -16.97 -4.00
C ASP A 84 -0.96 -17.02 -3.59
N PRO A 85 -1.67 -18.14 -3.84
CA PRO A 85 -3.08 -18.27 -3.47
C PRO A 85 -3.36 -18.14 -1.96
N PHE A 86 -2.36 -18.33 -1.09
CA PHE A 86 -2.52 -18.23 0.35
C PHE A 86 -2.46 -16.76 0.81
N ASN A 87 -1.40 -16.06 0.44
CA ASN A 87 -1.15 -14.68 0.83
C ASN A 87 -2.09 -13.69 0.11
N VAL A 88 -2.52 -13.98 -1.11
CA VAL A 88 -3.44 -13.08 -1.84
C VAL A 88 -4.77 -12.85 -1.11
N PHE A 89 -5.20 -13.82 -0.28
CA PHE A 89 -6.35 -13.66 0.59
C PHE A 89 -6.09 -12.61 1.69
N LEU A 90 -4.90 -12.62 2.30
CA LEU A 90 -4.50 -11.64 3.32
C LEU A 90 -4.40 -10.24 2.72
N VAL A 91 -3.89 -10.13 1.49
CA VAL A 91 -3.83 -8.87 0.74
C VAL A 91 -5.23 -8.31 0.50
N ALA A 92 -6.16 -9.14 0.00
CA ALA A 92 -7.54 -8.73 -0.24
C ALA A 92 -8.27 -8.34 1.06
N LEU A 93 -8.10 -9.12 2.13
CA LEU A 93 -8.69 -8.82 3.43
C LEU A 93 -8.16 -7.50 4.00
N THR A 94 -6.85 -7.28 3.92
CA THR A 94 -6.22 -6.03 4.37
C THR A 94 -6.77 -4.83 3.62
N ALA A 95 -6.89 -4.93 2.29
CA ALA A 95 -7.46 -3.86 1.48
C ALA A 95 -8.95 -3.63 1.75
N PHE A 96 -9.71 -4.70 2.01
CA PHE A 96 -11.13 -4.61 2.37
C PHE A 96 -11.37 -3.92 3.72
N VAL A 97 -10.64 -4.35 4.76
CA VAL A 97 -10.69 -3.73 6.09
C VAL A 97 -10.21 -2.29 6.02
N GLY A 98 -9.14 -2.02 5.27
CA GLY A 98 -8.65 -0.66 5.01
C GLY A 98 -9.65 0.21 4.25
N PHE A 99 -10.44 -0.33 3.32
CA PHE A 99 -11.48 0.44 2.64
C PHE A 99 -12.66 0.79 3.57
N THR A 100 -13.20 -0.23 4.25
CA THR A 100 -14.34 -0.04 5.15
C THR A 100 -14.02 0.89 6.32
N THR A 101 -12.81 0.79 6.88
CA THR A 101 -12.34 1.70 7.92
C THR A 101 -12.19 3.14 7.40
N ALA A 102 -11.76 3.34 6.15
CA ALA A 102 -11.68 4.67 5.53
C ALA A 102 -13.07 5.28 5.29
N LEU A 103 -14.06 4.47 4.94
CA LEU A 103 -15.45 4.91 4.80
C LEU A 103 -16.04 5.34 6.14
N PHE A 104 -15.82 4.54 7.18
CA PHE A 104 -16.32 4.83 8.52
C PHE A 104 -15.64 6.05 9.15
N SER A 105 -14.34 6.22 8.92
CA SER A 105 -13.59 7.32 9.53
C SER A 105 -13.98 8.69 9.00
N ARG A 106 -14.51 8.79 7.78
CA ARG A 106 -14.93 10.06 7.16
C ARG A 106 -15.96 10.82 8.00
N PRO A 107 -17.17 10.30 8.29
CA PRO A 107 -18.13 11.00 9.14
C PRO A 107 -17.65 11.12 10.58
N TYR A 108 -16.94 10.11 11.10
CA TYR A 108 -16.45 10.11 12.47
C TYR A 108 -15.48 11.27 12.75
N MET A 109 -14.45 11.44 11.91
CA MET A 109 -13.45 12.48 12.11
C MET A 109 -13.99 13.88 11.85
N ARG A 110 -15.00 14.02 10.99
CA ARG A 110 -15.71 15.29 10.80
C ARG A 110 -16.39 15.73 12.11
N THR A 111 -17.13 14.83 12.74
CA THR A 111 -17.78 15.10 14.04
C THR A 111 -16.76 15.44 15.12
N GLU A 112 -15.63 14.73 15.18
CA GLU A 112 -14.58 15.02 16.17
C GLU A 112 -13.83 16.35 15.91
N GLN A 113 -13.73 16.75 14.64
CA GLN A 113 -13.24 18.09 14.27
C GLN A 113 -14.24 19.16 14.71
N ASP A 114 -15.54 18.96 14.50
CA ASP A 114 -16.60 19.90 14.90
C ASP A 114 -16.67 20.06 16.43
N HIS A 115 -16.37 18.99 17.19
CA HIS A 115 -16.19 19.05 18.65
C HIS A 115 -14.89 19.70 19.12
N GLY A 116 -14.00 20.10 18.21
CA GLY A 116 -12.72 20.76 18.53
C GLY A 116 -11.65 19.84 19.13
N ARG A 117 -11.85 18.52 19.11
CA ARG A 117 -10.88 17.54 19.64
C ARG A 117 -9.71 17.28 18.69
N VAL A 118 -9.91 17.52 17.39
CA VAL A 118 -8.89 17.33 16.34
C VAL A 118 -8.71 18.61 15.55
N ASN A 119 -7.46 19.08 15.45
CA ASN A 119 -7.11 20.24 14.63
C ASN A 119 -6.81 19.82 13.17
N ALA A 120 -7.01 20.74 12.22
CA ALA A 120 -6.75 20.58 10.79
C ALA A 120 -5.40 19.90 10.47
N LYS A 121 -4.31 20.33 11.11
CA LYS A 121 -2.97 19.75 10.91
C LYS A 121 -2.91 18.27 11.27
N ARG A 122 -3.59 17.86 12.35
CA ARG A 122 -3.66 16.46 12.78
C ARG A 122 -4.52 15.64 11.83
N LEU A 123 -5.60 16.21 11.31
CA LEU A 123 -6.44 15.51 10.34
C LEU A 123 -5.71 15.27 9.00
N ARG A 124 -4.85 16.20 8.58
CA ARG A 124 -3.96 15.98 7.42
C ARG A 124 -3.03 14.78 7.66
N LEU A 125 -2.37 14.76 8.82
CA LEU A 125 -1.44 13.69 9.17
C LEU A 125 -2.19 12.35 9.24
N TYR A 126 -3.36 12.32 9.87
CA TYR A 126 -4.24 11.16 9.94
C TYR A 126 -4.50 10.52 8.57
N HIS A 127 -4.98 11.28 7.58
CA HIS A 127 -5.30 10.71 6.27
C HIS A 127 -4.06 10.25 5.49
N SER A 128 -2.95 10.98 5.61
CA SER A 128 -1.68 10.58 4.96
C SER A 128 -1.10 9.30 5.60
N MET A 129 -1.05 9.26 6.94
CA MET A 129 -0.57 8.10 7.69
C MET A 129 -1.47 6.88 7.50
N TYR A 130 -2.78 7.08 7.34
CA TYR A 130 -3.72 6.00 7.01
C TYR A 130 -3.35 5.28 5.71
N GLN A 131 -3.06 6.05 4.65
CA GLN A 131 -2.62 5.48 3.38
C GLN A 131 -1.20 4.90 3.46
N LEU A 132 -0.31 5.53 4.22
CA LEU A 132 1.04 5.01 4.46
C LEU A 132 0.99 3.66 5.19
N PHE A 133 0.19 3.54 6.25
CA PHE A 133 -0.05 2.30 6.99
C PHE A 133 -0.58 1.20 6.06
N THR A 134 -1.56 1.54 5.22
CA THR A 134 -2.11 0.60 4.23
C THR A 134 -1.03 0.15 3.24
N PHE A 135 -0.21 1.08 2.74
CA PHE A 135 0.91 0.77 1.86
C PHE A 135 1.91 -0.17 2.52
N THR A 136 2.36 0.13 3.74
CA THR A 136 3.37 -0.66 4.44
C THR A 136 2.85 -2.06 4.80
N MET A 137 1.58 -2.20 5.18
CA MET A 137 0.96 -3.51 5.39
C MET A 137 0.92 -4.35 4.12
N LEU A 138 0.52 -3.76 2.99
CA LEU A 138 0.51 -4.45 1.69
C LEU A 138 1.94 -4.77 1.21
N LEU A 139 2.91 -3.88 1.46
CA LEU A 139 4.32 -4.08 1.15
C LEU A 139 4.89 -5.25 1.96
N CYS A 140 4.55 -5.35 3.24
CA CYS A 140 4.96 -6.44 4.11
C CYS A 140 4.44 -7.79 3.59
N LEU A 141 3.17 -7.84 3.17
CA LEU A 141 2.57 -9.06 2.63
C LEU A 141 3.18 -9.44 1.28
N LEU A 142 3.39 -8.49 0.38
CA LEU A 142 3.83 -8.78 -1.00
C LEU A 142 5.35 -8.93 -1.14
N SER A 143 6.13 -8.63 -0.10
CA SER A 143 7.59 -8.70 -0.13
C SER A 143 8.10 -10.13 0.06
N ASN A 144 9.01 -10.54 -0.82
CA ASN A 144 9.79 -11.77 -0.71
C ASN A 144 11.17 -11.54 -0.05
N ASN A 145 11.46 -10.32 0.39
CA ASN A 145 12.73 -9.93 1.00
C ASN A 145 12.53 -9.59 2.47
N VAL A 146 13.25 -10.29 3.35
CA VAL A 146 13.18 -10.10 4.81
C VAL A 146 13.55 -8.66 5.23
N GLY A 147 14.51 -8.03 4.55
CA GLY A 147 14.90 -6.64 4.82
C GLY A 147 13.80 -5.65 4.45
N VAL A 148 13.17 -5.80 3.29
CA VAL A 148 12.03 -4.96 2.88
C VAL A 148 10.83 -5.19 3.78
N LEU A 149 10.58 -6.45 4.16
CA LEU A 149 9.53 -6.83 5.11
C LEU A 149 9.75 -6.14 6.46
N TRP A 150 10.99 -6.15 6.99
CA TRP A 150 11.33 -5.46 8.24
C TRP A 150 11.10 -3.95 8.15
N VAL A 151 11.58 -3.31 7.07
CA VAL A 151 11.34 -1.87 6.85
C VAL A 151 9.85 -1.55 6.75
N ALA A 152 9.07 -2.42 6.10
CA ALA A 152 7.63 -2.26 5.99
C ALA A 152 6.94 -2.40 7.36
N MET A 153 7.35 -3.35 8.21
CA MET A 153 6.82 -3.49 9.56
C MET A 153 7.11 -2.24 10.41
N GLU A 154 8.33 -1.70 10.37
CA GLU A 154 8.67 -0.45 11.08
C GLU A 154 7.95 0.77 10.48
N GLY A 155 7.73 0.77 9.16
CA GLY A 155 6.89 1.78 8.52
C GLY A 155 5.45 1.75 9.04
N ALA A 156 4.90 0.55 9.25
CA ALA A 156 3.58 0.38 9.83
C ALA A 156 3.54 0.89 11.28
N THR A 157 4.52 0.56 12.12
CA THR A 157 4.57 1.06 13.50
C THR A 157 4.67 2.59 13.55
N LEU A 158 5.57 3.19 12.77
CA LEU A 158 5.73 4.65 12.67
C LEU A 158 4.44 5.35 12.24
N SER A 159 3.73 4.79 11.24
CA SER A 159 2.48 5.37 10.76
C SER A 159 1.32 5.32 11.77
N THR A 160 1.41 4.50 12.82
CA THR A 160 0.39 4.43 13.88
C THR A 160 0.65 5.38 15.05
N VAL A 161 1.90 5.83 15.22
CA VAL A 161 2.31 6.70 16.34
C VAL A 161 2.20 8.18 15.97
N LEU A 162 2.41 8.53 14.70
CA LEU A 162 2.42 9.90 14.18
C LEU A 162 1.02 10.44 13.88
#